data_AF-A0A7U4QKD8-F1
#
_entry.id   AF-A0A7U4QKD8-F1
#
_cell.length_a   1.000
_cell.length_b   1.000
_cell.length_c   1.000
_cell.angle_alpha   90.00
_cell.angle_beta   90.00
_cell.angle_gamma   90.00
#
_symmetry.space_group_name_H-M   'P 1'
#
loop_
_entity.id
_entity.type
_entity.pdbx_description
1 polymer ?
#
loop_
_entity_poly.entity_id
_entity_poly.type
_entity_poly.pdbx_seq_one_letter_code
_entity_poly.pdbx_strand_id
1 'polypeptide(L)'
;MIGKLIRCINCNEVMNITEWDSCPQYTYDNGKVKEIEVDDKKEFLRRHKGHKIEELIPITPPISEKPYTEPIKTCYFEATNGNERFLIKKWRDKIDSPFIYEIIKGRIEIKNIEVQVQAEAIKKQIQRAKDFCISEEKLNNFIKVIQKEVKKLDPQTLEVCAEGESPSISYCKLSDDCVKGILKKCQDKFNLQELNFLKNFISQNNFYNDVMTLIVKKNFFINAEEERIPCRCVAQRRA
;
A
#
# COMPACT_ATOMS: atom_id res chain seq x y z
N MET A 1 9.82 4.21 -9.27
CA MET A 1 9.27 3.95 -10.61
C MET A 1 9.58 2.51 -10.97
N ILE A 2 8.60 1.75 -11.45
CA ILE A 2 8.85 0.42 -12.04
C ILE A 2 8.96 0.68 -13.54
N GLY A 3 10.10 0.31 -14.11
CA GLY A 3 10.34 0.37 -15.56
C GLY A 3 9.89 -0.93 -16.21
N LYS A 4 10.62 -1.42 -17.20
CA LYS A 4 10.32 -2.71 -17.84
C LYS A 4 10.97 -3.85 -17.05
N LEU A 5 10.17 -4.61 -16.31
CA LEU A 5 10.65 -5.75 -15.55
C LEU A 5 10.84 -6.97 -16.46
N ILE A 6 12.06 -7.50 -16.53
CA ILE A 6 12.40 -8.67 -17.32
C ILE A 6 13.00 -9.76 -16.44
N ARG A 7 12.80 -11.02 -16.85
CA ARG A 7 13.35 -12.20 -16.18
C ARG A 7 14.09 -13.07 -17.19
N CYS A 8 15.29 -13.48 -16.83
CA CYS A 8 15.95 -14.60 -17.50
C CYS A 8 15.36 -15.92 -16.96
N ILE A 9 14.65 -16.67 -17.81
CA ILE A 9 14.01 -17.93 -17.41
C ILE A 9 15.06 -18.95 -16.95
N ASN A 10 16.21 -18.99 -17.64
CA ASN A 10 17.28 -19.96 -17.36
C ASN A 10 17.97 -19.72 -16.02
N CYS A 11 18.19 -18.46 -15.64
CA CYS A 11 18.92 -18.09 -14.41
C CYS A 11 17.99 -17.72 -13.27
N ASN A 12 16.70 -17.52 -13.54
CA ASN A 12 15.72 -16.93 -12.64
C ASN A 12 16.10 -15.52 -12.14
N GLU A 13 16.98 -14.81 -12.86
CA GLU A 13 17.42 -13.47 -12.51
C GLU A 13 16.45 -12.43 -13.06
N VAL A 14 16.11 -11.43 -12.24
CA VAL A 14 15.18 -10.35 -12.60
C VAL A 14 15.91 -9.02 -12.65
N MET A 15 15.61 -8.24 -13.69
CA MET A 15 16.09 -6.87 -13.82
C MET A 15 14.91 -5.94 -14.11
N ASN A 16 14.88 -4.80 -13.43
CA ASN A 16 13.97 -3.72 -13.76
C ASN A 16 14.70 -2.73 -14.66
N ILE A 17 14.44 -2.77 -15.96
CA ILE A 17 15.08 -1.88 -16.92
C ILE A 17 14.51 -0.47 -16.77
N THR A 18 15.38 0.51 -16.54
CA THR A 18 15.03 1.92 -16.44
C THR A 18 15.79 2.78 -17.45
N GLU A 19 15.35 4.02 -17.63
CA GLU A 19 16.08 5.02 -18.43
C GLU A 19 17.46 5.38 -17.82
N TRP A 20 17.67 5.06 -16.54
CA TRP A 20 18.89 5.36 -15.80
C TRP A 20 19.96 4.27 -15.93
N ASP A 21 19.63 3.12 -16.51
CA ASP A 21 20.55 1.97 -16.58
C ASP A 21 21.78 2.26 -17.45
N SER A 22 21.69 3.23 -18.35
CA SER A 22 22.79 3.71 -19.20
C SER A 22 23.39 5.03 -18.72
N CYS A 23 23.00 5.53 -17.54
CA CYS A 23 23.56 6.75 -16.99
C CYS A 23 24.91 6.48 -16.32
N PRO A 24 25.90 7.37 -16.50
CA PRO A 24 27.19 7.20 -15.87
C PRO A 24 27.09 7.37 -14.34
N GLN A 25 27.98 6.68 -13.64
CA GLN A 25 28.18 6.86 -12.21
C GLN A 25 29.26 7.92 -11.96
N TYR A 26 29.09 8.71 -10.91
CA TYR A 26 30.05 9.74 -10.53
C TYR A 26 30.70 9.38 -9.21
N THR A 27 32.03 9.44 -9.17
CA THR A 27 32.80 9.29 -7.93
C THR A 27 33.58 10.57 -7.67
N TYR A 28 33.70 10.95 -6.40
CA TYR A 28 34.50 12.10 -5.99
C TYR A 28 35.75 11.59 -5.27
N ASP A 29 36.92 11.87 -5.84
CA ASP A 29 38.20 11.49 -5.28
C ASP A 29 39.18 12.68 -5.36
N ASN A 30 39.79 13.03 -4.23
CA ASN A 30 40.81 14.07 -4.11
C ASN A 30 40.49 15.39 -4.83
N GLY A 31 39.28 15.92 -4.69
CA GLY A 31 38.91 17.20 -5.30
C GLY A 31 38.44 17.12 -6.75
N LYS A 32 38.37 15.92 -7.35
CA LYS A 32 37.97 15.71 -8.73
C LYS A 32 36.74 14.81 -8.81
N VAL A 33 35.79 15.21 -9.65
CA VAL A 33 34.67 14.36 -10.06
C VAL A 33 35.14 13.48 -11.21
N LYS A 34 35.02 12.16 -11.06
CA LYS A 34 35.29 11.18 -12.10
C LYS A 34 33.98 10.57 -12.57
N GLU A 35 33.73 10.65 -13.86
CA GLU A 35 32.64 9.96 -14.53
C GLU A 35 33.06 8.53 -14.89
N ILE A 36 32.18 7.57 -14.64
CA ILE A 36 32.36 6.15 -14.92
C ILE A 36 31.17 5.73 -15.76
N GLU A 37 31.39 5.41 -17.03
CA GLU A 37 30.35 4.84 -17.89
C GLU A 37 29.93 3.47 -17.36
N VAL A 38 28.64 3.31 -17.10
CA VAL A 38 28.00 2.07 -16.67
C VAL A 38 26.77 1.85 -17.54
N ASP A 39 26.57 0.61 -17.99
CA ASP A 39 25.37 0.18 -18.72
C ASP A 39 24.88 -1.15 -18.14
N ASP A 40 24.05 -1.06 -17.10
CA ASP A 40 23.55 -2.22 -16.34
C ASP A 40 22.74 -3.16 -17.24
N LYS A 41 21.98 -2.58 -18.19
CA LYS A 41 21.16 -3.34 -19.12
C LYS A 41 22.03 -4.16 -20.07
N LYS A 42 23.04 -3.53 -20.66
CA LYS A 42 23.96 -4.23 -21.57
C LYS A 42 24.72 -5.33 -20.85
N GLU A 43 25.15 -5.09 -19.61
CA GLU A 43 25.82 -6.11 -18.81
C GLU A 43 24.89 -7.29 -18.48
N PHE A 44 23.64 -7.02 -18.10
CA PHE A 44 22.64 -8.05 -17.90
C PHE A 44 22.42 -8.90 -19.16
N LEU A 45 22.20 -8.26 -20.32
CA LEU A 45 21.98 -8.97 -21.58
C LEU A 45 23.21 -9.75 -22.04
N ARG A 46 24.42 -9.25 -21.77
CA ARG A 46 25.68 -9.94 -22.08
C ARG A 46 25.83 -11.22 -21.26
N ARG A 47 25.57 -11.15 -19.94
CA ARG A 47 25.62 -12.32 -19.04
C ARG A 47 24.57 -13.38 -19.40
N HIS A 48 23.43 -12.96 -19.94
CA HIS A 48 22.32 -13.84 -20.32
C HIS A 48 22.25 -14.12 -21.83
N LYS A 49 23.37 -13.98 -22.56
CA LYS A 49 23.41 -14.22 -24.00
C LYS A 49 23.03 -15.68 -24.30
N GLY A 50 22.01 -15.85 -25.14
CA GLY A 50 21.49 -17.17 -25.52
C GLY A 50 20.47 -17.75 -24.54
N HIS A 51 20.15 -17.06 -23.45
CA HIS A 51 19.07 -17.46 -22.55
C HIS A 51 17.72 -16.94 -23.03
N LYS A 52 16.64 -17.60 -22.59
CA LYS A 52 15.27 -17.12 -22.81
C LYS A 52 14.95 -16.02 -21.81
N ILE A 53 14.48 -14.89 -22.32
CA ILE A 53 14.07 -13.74 -21.51
C ILE A 53 12.57 -13.55 -21.69
N GLU A 54 11.87 -13.30 -20.60
CA GLU A 54 10.45 -12.94 -20.59
C GLU A 54 10.22 -11.60 -19.90
N GLU A 55 9.11 -10.96 -20.21
CA GLU A 55 8.64 -9.75 -19.56
C GLU A 55 7.70 -10.10 -18.41
N LEU A 56 7.85 -9.38 -17.30
CA LEU A 56 6.98 -9.47 -16.14
C LEU A 56 6.21 -8.16 -15.99
N ILE A 57 4.89 -8.26 -15.85
CA ILE A 57 3.99 -7.13 -15.67
C ILE A 57 3.59 -7.07 -14.19
N PRO A 58 3.96 -6.00 -13.44
CA PRO A 58 3.52 -5.82 -12.07
C PRO A 58 1.98 -5.75 -12.00
N ILE A 59 1.38 -6.53 -11.10
CA ILE A 59 -0.08 -6.58 -10.91
C ILE A 59 -0.52 -6.09 -9.53
N THR A 60 0.43 -5.87 -8.61
CA THR A 60 0.18 -5.23 -7.32
C THR A 60 1.17 -4.10 -7.06
N PRO A 61 0.79 -3.07 -6.30
CA PRO A 61 1.74 -2.07 -5.84
C PRO A 61 2.75 -2.68 -4.86
N PRO A 62 3.98 -2.13 -4.77
CA PRO A 62 4.96 -2.55 -3.76
C PRO A 62 4.46 -2.36 -2.32
N ILE A 63 4.57 -3.41 -1.50
CA ILE A 63 4.28 -3.41 -0.07
C ILE A 63 5.55 -3.61 0.75
N SER A 64 5.62 -3.01 1.93
CA SER A 64 6.79 -3.09 2.83
C SER A 64 6.40 -2.89 4.28
N GLU A 65 7.17 -3.47 5.19
CA GLU A 65 6.99 -3.26 6.64
C GLU A 65 7.42 -1.85 7.08
N LYS A 66 8.33 -1.23 6.33
CA LYS A 66 8.88 0.10 6.64
C LYS A 66 8.14 1.22 5.88
N PRO A 67 8.22 2.48 6.36
CA PRO A 67 7.61 3.64 5.73
C PRO A 67 8.10 3.91 4.30
N TYR A 68 7.33 4.67 3.52
CA TYR A 68 7.69 5.07 2.15
C TYR A 68 9.00 5.89 2.10
N THR A 69 9.33 6.61 3.16
CA THR A 69 10.54 7.44 3.28
C THR A 69 11.82 6.65 3.55
N GLU A 70 11.73 5.38 3.98
CA GLU A 70 12.92 4.54 4.17
C GLU A 70 13.53 4.16 2.81
N PRO A 71 14.76 4.60 2.48
CA PRO A 71 15.37 4.29 1.19
C PRO A 71 15.86 2.84 1.07
N ILE A 72 16.22 2.16 2.16
CA ILE A 72 16.83 0.80 2.13
C ILE A 72 15.83 -0.31 2.54
N LYS A 73 14.53 -0.04 2.47
CA LYS A 73 13.51 -1.04 2.80
C LYS A 73 13.46 -2.17 1.77
N THR A 74 13.18 -3.36 2.25
CA THR A 74 12.70 -4.46 1.42
C THR A 74 11.23 -4.23 1.08
N CYS A 75 10.90 -4.35 -0.19
CA CYS A 75 9.55 -4.30 -0.71
C CYS A 75 9.20 -5.62 -1.41
N TYR A 76 7.91 -5.93 -1.47
CA TYR A 76 7.37 -7.09 -2.16
C TYR A 76 6.26 -6.65 -3.10
N PHE A 77 6.14 -7.28 -4.27
CA PHE A 77 5.02 -7.08 -5.17
C PHE A 77 4.82 -8.32 -6.04
N GLU A 78 3.64 -8.48 -6.61
CA GLU A 78 3.35 -9.57 -7.54
C GLU A 78 3.47 -9.08 -8.98
N ALA A 79 3.98 -9.94 -9.85
CA ALA A 79 4.06 -9.71 -11.28
C ALA A 79 3.61 -10.96 -12.06
N THR A 80 3.25 -10.81 -13.33
CA THR A 80 2.84 -11.91 -14.20
C THR A 80 3.52 -11.86 -15.55
N ASN A 81 3.82 -13.01 -16.15
CA ASN A 81 4.19 -13.13 -17.56
C ASN A 81 2.98 -13.40 -18.48
N GLY A 82 1.76 -13.29 -17.95
CA GLY A 82 0.50 -13.64 -18.63
C GLY A 82 0.02 -15.07 -18.37
N ASN A 83 0.92 -15.99 -18.01
CA ASN A 83 0.58 -17.39 -17.72
C ASN A 83 0.62 -17.70 -16.23
N GLU A 84 1.63 -17.18 -15.54
CA GLU A 84 1.92 -17.46 -14.14
C GLU A 84 2.06 -16.16 -13.35
N ARG A 85 1.93 -16.26 -12.02
CA ARG A 85 2.17 -15.14 -11.11
C ARG A 85 3.44 -15.40 -10.30
N PHE A 86 4.25 -14.38 -10.14
CA PHE A 86 5.51 -14.39 -9.41
C PHE A 86 5.46 -13.39 -8.25
N LEU A 87 5.98 -13.78 -7.09
CA LEU A 87 6.24 -12.86 -5.99
C LEU A 87 7.67 -12.34 -6.12
N ILE A 88 7.80 -11.02 -6.27
CA ILE A 88 9.07 -10.32 -6.43
C ILE A 88 9.44 -9.64 -5.11
N LYS A 89 10.61 -9.99 -4.59
CA LYS A 89 11.28 -9.26 -3.51
C LYS A 89 12.23 -8.23 -4.13
N LYS A 90 12.17 -6.99 -3.66
CA LYS A 90 12.98 -5.86 -4.11
C LYS A 90 13.68 -5.22 -2.92
N TRP A 91 15.00 -5.08 -2.95
CA TRP A 91 15.77 -4.42 -1.87
C TRP A 91 17.08 -3.84 -2.41
N ARG A 92 17.82 -3.14 -1.55
CA ARG A 92 19.20 -2.69 -1.81
C ARG A 92 19.92 -2.55 -0.48
N ASP A 93 21.24 -2.74 -0.49
CA ASP A 93 22.03 -2.71 0.74
C ASP A 93 22.37 -1.28 1.18
N LYS A 94 22.50 -0.36 0.23
CA LYS A 94 22.83 1.05 0.44
C LYS A 94 22.03 1.96 -0.49
N ILE A 95 22.00 3.25 -0.17
CA ILE A 95 21.25 4.27 -0.93
C ILE A 95 21.81 4.45 -2.34
N ASP A 96 23.11 4.28 -2.52
CA ASP A 96 23.84 4.40 -3.78
C ASP A 96 23.91 3.10 -4.58
N SER A 97 23.47 1.98 -4.00
CA SER A 97 23.44 0.69 -4.69
C SER A 97 22.17 0.52 -5.53
N PRO A 98 22.26 -0.17 -6.69
CA PRO A 98 21.09 -0.51 -7.47
C PRO A 98 20.15 -1.44 -6.69
N PHE A 99 18.87 -1.43 -7.07
CA PHE A 99 17.92 -2.39 -6.51
C PHE A 99 18.18 -3.80 -7.04
N ILE A 100 18.18 -4.76 -6.12
CA ILE A 100 18.19 -6.19 -6.38
C ILE A 100 16.75 -6.69 -6.43
N TYR A 101 16.47 -7.59 -7.37
CA TYR A 101 15.17 -8.21 -7.56
C TYR A 101 15.31 -9.74 -7.53
N GLU A 102 14.43 -10.40 -6.79
CA GLU A 102 14.43 -11.86 -6.64
C GLU A 102 13.01 -12.39 -6.71
N ILE A 103 12.81 -13.46 -7.47
CA ILE A 103 11.56 -14.22 -7.43
C ILE A 103 11.63 -15.16 -6.23
N ILE A 104 10.71 -14.98 -5.29
CA ILE A 104 10.57 -15.85 -4.12
C ILE A 104 9.28 -16.68 -4.23
N LYS A 105 9.24 -17.82 -3.54
CA LYS A 105 8.04 -18.65 -3.47
C LYS A 105 6.98 -17.97 -2.59
N GLY A 106 5.73 -18.05 -3.02
CA GLY A 106 4.57 -17.63 -2.22
C GLY A 106 3.71 -16.54 -2.84
N ARG A 107 2.78 -16.03 -2.02
CA ARG A 107 1.83 -14.96 -2.36
C ARG A 107 1.77 -13.92 -1.26
N ILE A 108 1.45 -12.69 -1.64
CA ILE A 108 1.15 -11.64 -0.68
C ILE A 108 -0.28 -11.88 -0.18
N GLU A 109 -0.42 -12.05 1.14
CA GLU A 109 -1.72 -12.08 1.79
C GLU A 109 -1.86 -10.88 2.73
N ILE A 110 -2.95 -10.14 2.59
CA ILE A 110 -3.29 -9.03 3.47
C ILE A 110 -4.25 -9.54 4.55
N LYS A 111 -3.85 -9.41 5.81
CA LYS A 111 -4.59 -9.89 6.98
C LYS A 111 -4.63 -8.82 8.08
N ASN A 112 -5.43 -9.08 9.11
CA ASN A 112 -5.54 -8.24 10.31
C ASN A 112 -5.88 -6.78 9.97
N ILE A 113 -6.91 -6.59 9.14
CA ILE A 113 -7.35 -5.27 8.75
C ILE A 113 -8.16 -4.66 9.91
N GLU A 114 -7.63 -3.62 10.51
CA GLU A 114 -8.24 -2.88 11.60
C GLU A 114 -8.69 -1.50 11.11
N VAL A 115 -9.91 -1.10 11.48
CA VAL A 115 -10.47 0.23 11.16
C VAL A 115 -10.58 1.05 12.43
N GLN A 116 -9.87 2.17 12.47
CA GLN A 116 -9.77 3.03 13.64
C GLN A 116 -10.40 4.41 13.39
N VAL A 117 -11.15 4.87 14.39
CA VAL A 117 -11.67 6.24 14.45
C VAL A 117 -10.64 7.13 15.14
N GLN A 118 -10.39 8.32 14.60
CA GLN A 118 -9.44 9.29 15.15
C GLN A 118 -10.04 10.08 16.34
N ALA A 119 -10.54 9.38 17.36
CA ALA A 119 -11.35 9.94 18.45
C ALA A 119 -10.71 11.16 19.13
N GLU A 120 -9.42 11.07 19.49
CA GLU A 120 -8.70 12.17 20.14
C GLU A 120 -8.49 13.37 19.22
N ALA A 121 -8.27 13.13 17.92
CA ALA A 121 -8.10 14.20 16.94
C ALA A 121 -9.44 14.92 16.68
N ILE A 122 -10.53 14.17 16.53
CA ILE A 122 -11.90 14.69 16.44
C ILE A 122 -12.20 15.56 17.66
N LYS A 123 -11.93 15.06 18.88
CA LYS A 123 -12.16 15.78 20.12
C LYS A 123 -11.41 17.11 20.15
N LYS A 124 -10.10 17.07 19.88
CA LYS A 124 -9.24 18.26 19.85
C LYS A 124 -9.69 19.28 18.80
N GLN A 125 -10.10 18.83 17.61
CA GLN A 125 -10.48 19.73 16.54
C GLN A 125 -11.83 20.41 16.80
N ILE A 126 -12.83 19.66 17.30
CA ILE A 126 -14.12 20.24 17.68
C ILE A 126 -13.95 21.23 18.83
N GLN A 127 -13.14 20.91 19.86
CA GLN A 127 -12.90 21.81 20.99
C GLN A 127 -12.19 23.12 20.61
N ARG A 128 -11.44 23.12 19.50
CA ARG A 128 -10.77 24.32 18.97
C ARG A 128 -11.67 25.16 18.04
N ALA A 129 -12.85 24.66 17.68
CA ALA A 129 -13.77 25.39 16.83
C ALA A 129 -14.27 26.65 17.56
N LYS A 130 -14.25 27.80 16.88
CA LYS A 130 -14.69 29.08 17.46
C LYS A 130 -16.16 29.03 17.93
N ASP A 131 -16.98 28.23 17.26
CA ASP A 131 -18.42 28.05 17.53
C ASP A 131 -18.69 26.81 18.39
N PHE A 132 -17.73 26.38 19.21
CA PHE A 132 -17.88 25.21 20.07
C PHE A 132 -19.03 25.40 21.06
N CYS A 133 -20.17 24.77 20.74
CA CYS A 133 -21.42 24.87 21.51
C CYS A 133 -21.87 23.51 22.08
N ILE A 134 -21.04 22.47 21.96
CA ILE A 134 -21.40 21.10 22.35
C ILE A 134 -20.72 20.77 23.68
N SER A 135 -21.47 20.26 24.67
CA SER A 135 -20.88 19.82 25.94
C SER A 135 -19.92 18.64 25.75
N GLU A 136 -18.97 18.46 26.67
CA GLU A 136 -18.03 17.32 26.61
C GLU A 136 -18.75 15.97 26.63
N GLU A 137 -19.85 15.85 27.40
CA GLU A 137 -20.67 14.64 27.42
C GLU A 137 -21.27 14.33 26.04
N LYS A 138 -21.81 15.34 25.36
CA LYS A 138 -22.34 15.18 24.00
C LYS A 138 -21.23 14.83 23.02
N LEU A 139 -20.08 15.47 23.09
CA LEU A 139 -18.93 15.15 22.25
C LEU A 139 -18.47 13.69 22.42
N ASN A 140 -18.38 13.21 23.66
CA ASN A 140 -18.07 11.81 23.94
C ASN A 140 -19.16 10.87 23.40
N ASN A 141 -20.43 11.26 23.46
CA ASN A 141 -21.53 10.50 22.84
C ASN A 141 -21.41 10.45 21.31
N PHE A 142 -21.05 11.55 20.66
CA PHE A 142 -20.82 11.60 19.20
C PHE A 142 -19.71 10.62 18.78
N ILE A 143 -18.56 10.66 19.46
CA ILE A 143 -17.45 9.73 19.21
C ILE A 143 -17.90 8.27 19.38
N LYS A 144 -18.65 7.96 20.43
CA LYS A 144 -19.22 6.61 20.65
C LYS A 144 -20.15 6.18 19.52
N VAL A 145 -20.95 7.10 18.97
CA VAL A 145 -21.84 6.82 17.83
C VAL A 145 -21.01 6.48 16.59
N ILE A 146 -19.99 7.28 16.27
CA ILE A 146 -19.10 7.01 15.13
C ILE A 146 -18.45 5.63 15.28
N GLN A 147 -17.84 5.35 16.43
CA GLN A 147 -17.20 4.06 16.70
C GLN A 147 -18.17 2.88 16.53
N LYS A 148 -19.43 3.03 16.93
CA LYS A 148 -20.46 1.99 16.77
C LYS A 148 -20.86 1.78 15.31
N GLU A 149 -20.90 2.83 14.48
CA GLU A 149 -21.20 2.68 13.05
C GLU A 149 -20.02 2.10 12.28
N VAL A 150 -18.80 2.54 12.60
CA VAL A 150 -17.58 2.07 11.95
C VAL A 150 -17.34 0.57 12.17
N LYS A 151 -17.70 0.05 13.35
CA LYS A 151 -17.61 -1.40 13.66
C LYS A 151 -18.44 -2.30 12.74
N LYS A 152 -19.39 -1.75 11.98
CA LYS A 152 -20.24 -2.50 11.05
C LYS A 152 -19.71 -2.48 9.61
N LEU A 153 -18.71 -1.65 9.34
CA LEU A 153 -18.18 -1.48 7.99
C LEU A 153 -17.29 -2.67 7.64
N ASP A 154 -17.38 -3.13 6.40
CA ASP A 154 -16.42 -4.07 5.84
C ASP A 154 -15.17 -3.28 5.40
N PRO A 155 -14.00 -3.50 6.03
CA PRO A 155 -12.77 -2.79 5.71
C PRO A 155 -12.34 -2.90 4.25
N GLN A 156 -12.70 -3.99 3.56
CA GLN A 156 -12.30 -4.23 2.16
C GLN A 156 -13.10 -3.39 1.16
N THR A 157 -14.24 -2.85 1.58
CA THR A 157 -15.14 -2.06 0.73
C THR A 157 -14.95 -0.55 0.90
N LEU A 158 -14.07 -0.15 1.81
CA LEU A 158 -13.85 1.27 2.14
C LEU A 158 -13.11 1.98 1.01
N GLU A 159 -13.60 3.17 0.65
CA GLU A 159 -12.96 4.05 -0.32
C GLU A 159 -11.70 4.67 0.29
N VAL A 160 -10.53 4.38 -0.29
CA VAL A 160 -9.25 4.98 0.11
C VAL A 160 -9.14 6.38 -0.48
N CYS A 161 -8.93 7.38 0.38
CA CYS A 161 -8.73 8.78 -0.03
C CYS A 161 -7.28 9.23 0.06
N ALA A 162 -6.47 8.60 0.90
CA ALA A 162 -5.04 8.85 0.98
C ALA A 162 -4.29 7.61 1.46
N GLU A 163 -3.07 7.45 0.95
CA GLU A 163 -2.09 6.53 1.53
C GLU A 163 -1.47 7.16 2.78
N GLY A 164 -1.15 6.32 3.76
CA GLY A 164 -0.44 6.74 4.97
C GLY A 164 1.08 6.80 4.78
N GLU A 165 1.80 6.93 5.89
CA GLU A 165 3.27 6.97 5.89
C GLU A 165 3.91 5.65 5.46
N SER A 166 3.17 4.53 5.56
CA SER A 166 3.59 3.21 5.12
C SER A 166 2.48 2.53 4.32
N PRO A 167 2.82 1.53 3.48
CA PRO A 167 1.85 0.73 2.74
C PRO A 167 0.80 0.03 3.61
N SER A 168 1.07 -0.13 4.90
CA SER A 168 0.19 -0.76 5.89
C SER A 168 -0.87 0.18 6.46
N ILE A 169 -0.84 1.47 6.13
CA ILE A 169 -1.75 2.48 6.64
C ILE A 169 -2.43 3.18 5.47
N SER A 170 -3.74 3.26 5.48
CA SER A 170 -4.51 4.06 4.54
C SER A 170 -5.61 4.85 5.25
N TYR A 171 -5.96 6.01 4.71
CA TYR A 171 -7.07 6.83 5.17
C TYR A 171 -8.27 6.60 4.27
N CYS A 172 -9.38 6.20 4.88
CA CYS A 172 -10.61 5.86 4.19
C CYS A 172 -11.74 6.83 4.54
N LYS A 173 -12.53 7.18 3.53
CA LYS A 173 -13.66 8.08 3.71
C LYS A 173 -14.86 7.36 4.30
N LEU A 174 -15.58 8.05 5.18
CA LEU A 174 -16.90 7.63 5.62
C LEU A 174 -17.87 7.77 4.44
N SER A 175 -18.54 6.68 4.07
CA SER A 175 -19.57 6.71 3.03
C SER A 175 -20.76 7.57 3.45
N ASP A 176 -21.50 8.10 2.47
CA ASP A 176 -22.68 8.93 2.72
C ASP A 176 -23.71 8.23 3.60
N ASP A 177 -23.88 6.91 3.44
CA ASP A 177 -24.80 6.13 4.25
C ASP A 177 -24.32 5.94 5.69
N CYS A 178 -23.00 5.80 5.90
CA CYS A 178 -22.43 5.81 7.24
C CYS A 178 -22.65 7.18 7.91
N VAL A 179 -22.41 8.27 7.18
CA VAL A 179 -22.65 9.64 7.67
C VAL A 179 -24.11 9.87 8.03
N LYS A 180 -25.06 9.45 7.18
CA LYS A 180 -26.50 9.51 7.48
C LYS A 180 -26.84 8.72 8.73
N GLY A 181 -26.28 7.52 8.89
CA GLY A 181 -26.48 6.66 10.06
C GLY A 181 -25.99 7.31 11.36
N ILE A 182 -24.80 7.91 11.33
CA ILE A 182 -24.23 8.68 12.45
C ILE A 182 -25.16 9.83 12.83
N LEU A 183 -25.54 10.67 11.86
CA LEU A 183 -26.38 11.84 12.12
C LEU A 183 -27.76 11.45 12.66
N LYS A 184 -28.37 10.39 12.12
CA LYS A 184 -29.66 9.86 12.61
C LYS A 184 -29.59 9.47 14.08
N LYS A 185 -28.54 8.78 14.51
CA LYS A 185 -28.35 8.38 15.92
C LYS A 185 -28.02 9.54 16.86
N CYS A 186 -27.60 10.67 16.33
CA CYS A 186 -27.39 11.88 17.11
C CYS A 186 -28.70 12.68 17.31
N GLN A 187 -29.77 12.42 16.56
CA GLN A 187 -30.98 13.25 16.61
C GLN A 187 -31.61 13.34 18.01
N ASP A 188 -31.56 12.27 18.80
CA ASP A 188 -32.21 12.23 20.12
C ASP A 188 -31.48 13.05 21.19
N LYS A 189 -30.19 13.36 20.98
CA LYS A 189 -29.32 13.99 22.00
C LYS A 189 -28.82 15.38 21.63
N PHE A 190 -28.99 15.78 20.38
CA PHE A 190 -28.45 17.01 19.83
C PHE A 190 -29.57 17.87 19.26
N ASN A 191 -29.52 19.18 19.52
CA ASN A 191 -30.47 20.12 18.94
C ASN A 191 -30.15 20.38 17.45
N LEU A 192 -31.03 21.11 16.75
CA LEU A 192 -30.88 21.35 15.31
C LEU A 192 -29.59 22.11 14.94
N GLN A 193 -29.16 23.07 15.75
CA GLN A 193 -27.93 23.83 15.51
C GLN A 193 -26.70 22.93 15.68
N GLU A 194 -26.66 22.13 16.75
CA GLU A 194 -25.60 21.17 17.01
C GLU A 194 -25.53 20.09 15.92
N LEU A 195 -26.68 19.59 15.44
CA LEU A 195 -26.72 18.62 14.34
C LEU A 195 -26.21 19.20 13.01
N ASN A 196 -26.58 20.45 12.69
CA ASN A 196 -26.06 21.13 11.51
C ASN A 196 -24.55 21.36 11.62
N PHE A 197 -24.06 21.72 12.81
CA PHE A 197 -22.63 21.81 13.07
C PHE A 197 -21.93 20.46 12.82
N LEU A 198 -22.43 19.36 13.39
CA LEU A 198 -21.84 18.03 13.19
C LEU A 198 -21.86 17.61 11.72
N LYS A 199 -22.96 17.86 11.00
CA LYS A 199 -23.05 17.57 9.57
C LYS A 199 -21.97 18.31 8.77
N ASN A 200 -21.82 19.61 9.01
CA ASN A 200 -20.81 20.43 8.34
C ASN A 200 -19.40 19.97 8.72
N PHE A 201 -19.17 19.71 10.01
CA PHE A 201 -17.91 19.19 10.52
C PHE A 201 -17.49 17.89 9.83
N ILE A 202 -18.42 16.92 9.70
CA ILE A 202 -18.14 15.67 8.98
C ILE A 202 -17.80 15.96 7.52
N SER A 203 -18.62 16.75 6.82
CA SER A 203 -18.40 17.02 5.40
C SER A 203 -17.07 17.71 5.09
N GLN A 204 -16.59 18.57 5.99
CA GLN A 204 -15.37 19.35 5.80
C GLN A 204 -14.09 18.60 6.18
N ASN A 205 -14.19 17.51 6.97
CA ASN A 205 -13.04 16.81 7.55
C ASN A 205 -12.98 15.33 7.15
N ASN A 206 -13.77 14.91 6.15
CA ASN A 206 -13.87 13.53 5.67
C ASN A 206 -13.19 13.39 4.29
N PHE A 207 -11.98 13.94 4.18
CA PHE A 207 -11.16 13.92 2.97
C PHE A 207 -9.68 13.76 3.34
N TYR A 208 -8.87 13.24 2.39
CA TYR A 208 -7.44 13.03 2.55
C TYR A 208 -7.06 12.34 3.88
N ASN A 209 -6.32 13.00 4.77
CA ASN A 209 -5.92 12.50 6.08
C ASN A 209 -6.58 13.26 7.26
N ASP A 210 -7.69 13.94 7.03
CA ASP A 210 -8.40 14.72 8.05
C ASP A 210 -9.06 13.83 9.11
N VAL A 211 -9.46 14.45 10.23
CA VAL A 211 -9.87 13.73 11.46
C VAL A 211 -11.15 12.89 11.34
N MET A 212 -12.00 13.13 10.34
CA MET A 212 -13.20 12.31 10.12
C MET A 212 -12.96 11.14 9.17
N THR A 213 -11.77 11.04 8.58
CA THR A 213 -11.37 9.83 7.85
C THR A 213 -11.04 8.70 8.82
N LEU A 214 -11.30 7.47 8.39
CA LEU A 214 -10.97 6.26 9.11
C LEU A 214 -9.54 5.85 8.81
N ILE A 215 -8.79 5.50 9.84
CA ILE A 215 -7.46 4.92 9.66
C ILE A 215 -7.63 3.41 9.51
N VAL A 216 -7.29 2.89 8.34
CA VAL A 216 -7.25 1.45 8.07
C VAL A 216 -5.81 0.99 8.21
N LYS A 217 -5.57 0.08 9.15
CA LYS A 217 -4.28 -0.58 9.36
C LYS A 217 -4.38 -2.01 8.87
N LYS A 218 -3.41 -2.45 8.09
CA LYS A 218 -3.36 -3.81 7.55
C LYS A 218 -1.97 -4.40 7.74
N ASN A 219 -1.90 -5.70 7.95
CA ASN A 219 -0.66 -6.45 7.93
C ASN A 219 -0.57 -7.26 6.66
N PHE A 220 0.64 -7.51 6.17
CA PHE A 220 0.85 -8.43 5.07
C PHE A 220 1.74 -9.57 5.52
N PHE A 221 1.51 -10.73 4.91
CA PHE A 221 2.27 -11.94 5.12
C PHE A 221 2.63 -12.53 3.77
N ILE A 222 3.76 -13.22 3.73
CA ILE A 222 4.16 -14.01 2.58
C ILE A 222 3.84 -15.46 2.90
N ASN A 223 2.77 -15.98 2.30
CA ASN A 223 2.46 -17.39 2.43
C ASN A 223 3.30 -18.17 1.43
N ALA A 224 4.18 -19.03 1.91
CA ALA A 224 4.82 -20.02 1.05
C ALA A 224 3.72 -20.94 0.49
N GLU A 225 3.56 -20.99 -0.85
CA GLU A 225 2.79 -22.06 -1.46
C GLU A 225 3.58 -23.36 -1.22
N GLU A 226 3.02 -24.31 -0.45
CA GLU A 226 3.45 -25.70 -0.49
C GLU A 226 3.36 -26.18 -1.95
N GLU A 227 4.35 -26.93 -2.41
CA GLU A 227 4.45 -27.38 -3.80
C GLU A 227 3.11 -27.90 -4.32
N ARG A 228 2.51 -27.20 -5.27
CA ARG A 228 1.42 -27.78 -6.07
C ARG A 228 2.02 -28.95 -6.85
N ILE A 229 1.83 -30.16 -6.34
CA ILE A 229 2.06 -31.40 -7.06
C ILE A 229 1.33 -31.26 -8.40
N PRO A 230 2.02 -31.36 -9.55
CA PRO A 230 1.39 -31.18 -10.85
C PRO A 230 0.24 -32.19 -10.98
N CYS A 231 -0.93 -31.67 -11.33
CA CYS A 231 -2.14 -32.45 -11.55
C CYS A 231 -1.82 -33.57 -12.55
N ARG A 232 -1.81 -34.82 -12.08
CA ARG A 232 -1.72 -35.99 -12.96
C ARG A 232 -2.99 -35.99 -13.81
N CYS A 233 -2.90 -35.50 -15.04
CA CYS A 233 -3.86 -35.84 -16.07
C CYS A 233 -3.92 -37.36 -16.16
N VAL A 234 -5.02 -37.94 -15.69
CA VAL A 234 -5.33 -39.36 -15.87
C VAL A 234 -5.50 -39.56 -17.37
N ALA A 235 -4.45 -40.07 -18.01
CA ALA A 235 -4.55 -40.66 -19.32
C ALA A 235 -5.47 -41.87 -19.22
N GLN A 236 -6.74 -41.70 -19.58
CA GLN A 236 -7.61 -42.82 -19.92
C GLN A 236 -6.99 -43.51 -21.15
N ARG A 237 -6.27 -44.61 -20.91
CA ARG A 237 -5.93 -45.56 -21.96
C ARG A 237 -7.22 -46.27 -22.38
N ARG A 238 -7.64 -45.99 -23.62
CA ARG A 238 -8.47 -46.90 -24.40
C ARG A 238 -7.64 -48.13 -24.75
N ALA A 239 -8.12 -49.31 -24.36
CA ALA A 239 -8.05 -50.56 -25.10
C ALA A 239 -9.08 -51.50 -24.49
#